data_AF-A0A9D0ACB4-F1
#
_entry.id   AF-A0A9D0ACB4-F1
#
_cell.length_a   1.000
_cell.length_b   1.000
_cell.length_c   1.000
_cell.angle_alpha   90.00
_cell.angle_beta   90.00
_cell.angle_gamma   90.00
#
_symmetry.space_group_name_H-M   'P 1'
#
loop_
_entity.id
_entity.type
_entity.pdbx_description
1 polymer ?
#
loop_
_entity_poly.entity_id
_entity_poly.type
_entity_poly.pdbx_seq_one_letter_code
_entity_poly.pdbx_strand_id
1 'polypeptide(L)'
;SPARIHFRSVPTGAALIVGDRLLGKTPVTVELPSSTSQKIHLQLAGYKPMILKRRFDPAADQEVSITLTPMYGTIFLATDPVDAVLFIDGKKYGPATGRLRLTTREHRLTVRADGFESQSRTVVPREKNSSRLAIRLRKKGEPKKNKEAIQTTSITTDTGMIRMGPAVVHMGAPRREPGRRANEQQRTVRLSRPYFLSARPVTNGEFRRFQPSHRSGNAGGRTLDAENQPVVNVSWQDAARYCNWLSRQKGLPEFYREKGKTMVVVSPANTGYRLPTEAEWSFGARMAGRQQRARYPWTGKFPPRTVAGNFGDESARALLPVVIRGYKDGFAVTAPVESFSKNPGGFYDLGGNVSEWCHDWYTAYAGLGEQKERVDNMGPPSGTHHVVRGSSWRDATMTTLRLSYRGYSRVAKDDIGFRVARYQQ
;
A
#
# COMPACT_ATOMS: atom_id res chain seq x y z
N SER A 1 26.15 7.84 -27.97
CA SER A 1 25.12 8.91 -27.96
C SER A 1 23.77 8.35 -27.54
N PRO A 2 22.98 9.05 -26.72
CA PRO A 2 21.61 8.64 -26.44
C PRO A 2 20.78 8.68 -27.73
N ALA A 3 19.88 7.71 -27.90
CA ALA A 3 18.87 7.72 -28.95
C ALA A 3 17.62 8.43 -28.41
N ARG A 4 16.94 9.22 -29.24
CA ARG A 4 15.64 9.83 -28.91
C ARG A 4 14.53 8.94 -29.43
N ILE A 5 13.63 8.51 -28.55
CA ILE A 5 12.59 7.53 -28.86
C ILE A 5 11.23 8.05 -28.44
N HIS A 6 10.29 8.04 -29.38
CA HIS A 6 8.88 8.34 -29.18
C HIS A 6 8.09 7.05 -28.93
N PHE A 7 7.59 6.85 -27.72
CA PHE A 7 6.75 5.71 -27.36
C PHE A 7 5.28 6.06 -27.44
N ARG A 8 4.50 5.27 -28.17
CA ARG A 8 3.03 5.32 -28.22
C ARG A 8 2.44 4.00 -27.77
N SER A 9 1.22 4.05 -27.22
CA SER A 9 0.46 2.83 -26.96
C SER A 9 -1.01 2.95 -27.31
N VAL A 10 -1.63 1.81 -27.59
CA VAL A 10 -3.07 1.68 -27.81
C VAL A 10 -3.65 0.74 -26.73
N PRO A 11 -4.50 1.24 -25.81
CA PRO A 11 -4.83 2.66 -25.59
C PRO A 11 -3.64 3.45 -25.02
N THR A 12 -3.73 4.78 -25.05
CA THR A 12 -2.71 5.71 -24.54
C THR A 12 -2.69 5.74 -23.01
N GLY A 13 -1.64 6.31 -22.43
CA GLY A 13 -1.48 6.52 -20.99
C GLY A 13 -0.73 5.43 -20.23
N ALA A 14 -0.10 4.48 -20.94
CA ALA A 14 0.68 3.40 -20.34
C ALA A 14 1.97 3.94 -19.73
N ALA A 15 2.27 3.56 -18.48
CA ALA A 15 3.51 3.91 -17.82
C ALA A 15 4.69 3.22 -18.50
N LEU A 16 5.67 4.01 -18.95
CA LEU A 16 6.92 3.54 -19.55
C LEU A 16 8.00 3.45 -18.48
N ILE A 17 8.48 2.24 -18.20
CA ILE A 17 9.50 1.96 -17.18
C ILE A 17 10.69 1.29 -17.86
N VAL A 18 11.90 1.79 -17.62
CA VAL A 18 13.14 1.18 -18.11
C VAL A 18 14.05 0.93 -16.90
N GLY A 19 14.47 -0.32 -16.70
CA GLY A 19 15.08 -0.74 -15.44
C GLY A 19 14.12 -0.56 -14.26
N ASP A 20 14.52 0.20 -13.25
CA ASP A 20 13.69 0.56 -12.08
C ASP A 20 13.17 2.01 -12.13
N ARG A 21 13.36 2.75 -13.24
CA ARG A 21 12.97 4.16 -13.38
C ARG A 21 11.72 4.33 -14.26
N LEU A 22 10.72 5.05 -13.74
CA LEU A 22 9.57 5.52 -14.51
C LEU A 22 9.99 6.73 -15.35
N LEU A 23 9.83 6.64 -16.68
CA LEU A 23 10.23 7.69 -17.62
C LEU A 23 9.06 8.56 -18.10
N GLY A 24 7.82 8.09 -17.96
CA GLY A 24 6.63 8.86 -18.30
C GLY A 24 5.43 7.97 -18.63
N LYS A 25 4.43 8.55 -19.30
CA LYS A 25 3.25 7.83 -19.80
C LYS A 25 3.10 8.06 -21.30
N THR A 26 2.76 7.04 -22.06
CA THR A 26 2.55 7.16 -23.51
C THR A 26 1.40 8.11 -23.85
N PRO A 27 1.49 8.91 -24.93
CA PRO A 27 2.67 9.12 -25.75
C PRO A 27 3.78 9.88 -24.99
N VAL A 28 5.02 9.41 -25.07
CA VAL A 28 6.18 10.04 -24.40
C VAL A 28 7.43 9.93 -25.25
N THR A 29 8.20 11.01 -25.33
CA THR A 29 9.54 11.01 -25.92
C THR A 29 10.58 10.93 -24.81
N VAL A 30 11.52 10.00 -24.93
CA VAL A 30 12.60 9.78 -23.95
C VAL A 30 13.94 9.61 -24.66
N GLU A 31 15.03 9.91 -23.95
CA GLU A 31 16.38 9.61 -24.40
C GLU A 31 16.88 8.34 -23.70
N LEU A 32 17.27 7.32 -24.46
CA LEU A 32 17.77 6.06 -23.93
C LEU A 32 19.18 5.72 -24.47
N PRO A 33 20.01 5.00 -23.70
CA PRO A 33 21.30 4.51 -24.21
C PRO A 33 21.11 3.60 -25.45
N SER A 34 21.88 3.86 -26.50
CA SER A 34 21.82 3.16 -27.80
C SER A 34 22.77 1.95 -27.91
N SER A 35 23.82 1.91 -27.08
CA SER A 35 24.85 0.86 -27.12
C SER A 35 24.42 -0.46 -26.48
N THR A 36 23.36 -0.47 -25.68
CA THR A 36 22.88 -1.65 -24.94
C THR A 36 21.40 -1.89 -25.13
N SER A 37 21.00 -3.17 -25.17
CA SER A 37 19.59 -3.57 -25.25
C SER A 37 18.86 -3.12 -23.99
N GLN A 38 17.82 -2.31 -24.15
CA GLN A 38 17.01 -1.80 -23.06
C GLN A 38 15.83 -2.74 -22.79
N LYS A 39 15.63 -3.11 -21.53
CA LYS A 39 14.42 -3.80 -21.08
C LYS A 39 13.36 -2.77 -20.72
N ILE A 40 12.35 -2.68 -21.57
CA ILE A 40 11.28 -1.69 -21.50
C ILE A 40 10.01 -2.37 -21.03
N HIS A 41 9.43 -1.84 -19.97
CA HIS A 41 8.19 -2.30 -19.38
C HIS A 41 7.10 -1.27 -19.65
N LEU A 42 5.98 -1.69 -20.22
CA LEU A 42 4.76 -0.89 -20.31
C LEU A 42 3.70 -1.47 -19.39
N GLN A 43 3.11 -0.59 -18.59
CA GLN A 43 2.05 -0.97 -17.66
C GLN A 43 0.87 -0.01 -17.80
N LEU A 44 -0.31 -0.57 -18.02
CA LEU A 44 -1.57 0.16 -17.97
C LEU A 44 -2.58 -0.64 -17.16
N ALA A 45 -3.28 0.04 -16.24
CA ALA A 45 -4.29 -0.61 -15.41
C ALA A 45 -5.37 -1.24 -16.29
N GLY A 46 -5.72 -2.50 -16.02
CA GLY A 46 -6.68 -3.26 -16.83
C GLY A 46 -6.11 -3.97 -18.05
N TYR A 47 -4.81 -3.89 -18.29
CA TYR A 47 -4.12 -4.50 -19.42
C TYR A 47 -2.95 -5.37 -18.94
N LYS A 48 -2.60 -6.40 -19.73
CA LYS A 48 -1.44 -7.25 -19.45
C LYS A 48 -0.16 -6.40 -19.47
N PRO A 49 0.70 -6.46 -18.43
CA PRO A 49 2.01 -5.81 -18.48
C PRO A 49 2.80 -6.34 -19.68
N MET A 50 3.43 -5.44 -20.44
CA MET A 50 4.25 -5.80 -21.59
C MET A 50 5.71 -5.54 -21.28
N ILE A 51 6.57 -6.50 -21.60
CA ILE A 51 8.02 -6.40 -21.47
C ILE A 51 8.61 -6.62 -22.86
N LEU A 52 9.39 -5.67 -23.34
CA LEU A 52 10.12 -5.78 -24.59
C LEU A 52 11.61 -5.47 -24.37
N LYS A 53 12.46 -6.18 -25.10
CA LYS A 53 13.90 -5.90 -25.16
C LYS A 53 14.18 -5.30 -26.52
N ARG A 54 14.73 -4.09 -26.56
CA ARG A 54 15.01 -3.41 -27.83
C ARG A 54 16.31 -2.63 -27.73
N ARG A 55 17.11 -2.71 -28.80
CA ARG A 55 18.27 -1.86 -29.02
C ARG A 55 17.83 -0.70 -29.92
N PHE A 56 18.36 0.50 -29.66
CA PHE A 56 18.00 1.71 -30.40
C PHE A 56 19.21 2.25 -31.14
N ASP A 57 18.97 2.71 -32.36
CA ASP A 57 19.99 3.38 -33.18
C ASP A 57 20.26 4.81 -32.66
N PRO A 58 21.51 5.24 -32.45
CA PRO A 58 21.81 6.61 -32.03
C PRO A 58 21.60 7.68 -33.11
N ALA A 59 21.45 7.32 -34.38
CA ALA A 59 21.50 8.25 -35.51
C ALA A 59 20.14 8.83 -35.94
N ALA A 60 19.02 8.34 -35.40
CA ALA A 60 17.67 8.80 -35.78
C ALA A 60 16.65 8.76 -34.63
N ASP A 61 15.73 9.73 -34.66
CA ASP A 61 14.50 9.71 -33.87
C ASP A 61 13.69 8.46 -34.26
N GLN A 62 13.36 7.63 -33.27
CA GLN A 62 12.67 6.35 -33.49
C GLN A 62 11.29 6.37 -32.85
N GLU A 63 10.32 5.71 -33.49
CA GLU A 63 9.00 5.49 -32.90
C GLU A 63 8.82 4.01 -32.48
N VAL A 64 8.21 3.81 -31.31
CA VAL A 64 7.78 2.51 -30.82
C VAL A 64 6.30 2.57 -30.48
N SER A 65 5.48 1.90 -31.29
CA SER A 65 4.03 1.82 -31.11
C SER A 65 3.61 0.44 -30.60
N ILE A 66 2.85 0.41 -29.50
CA ILE A 66 2.53 -0.84 -28.77
C ILE A 66 1.03 -0.96 -28.51
N THR A 67 0.42 -2.07 -28.93
CA THR A 67 -0.98 -2.38 -28.60
C THR A 67 -1.04 -3.25 -27.36
N LEU A 68 -1.72 -2.78 -26.31
CA LEU A 68 -1.87 -3.49 -25.05
C LEU A 68 -3.08 -4.41 -25.07
N THR A 69 -2.92 -5.63 -24.55
CA THR A 69 -4.01 -6.60 -24.45
C THR A 69 -4.85 -6.34 -23.20
N PRO A 70 -6.17 -6.06 -23.31
CA PRO A 70 -7.03 -5.89 -22.14
C PRO A 70 -7.20 -7.21 -21.38
N MET A 71 -7.26 -7.11 -20.06
CA MET A 71 -7.60 -8.21 -19.16
C MET A 71 -9.02 -7.97 -18.66
N TYR A 72 -9.85 -9.01 -18.61
CA TYR A 72 -11.25 -8.89 -18.17
C TYR A 72 -11.54 -9.71 -16.91
N GLY A 73 -12.43 -9.21 -16.07
CA GLY A 73 -13.09 -9.95 -14.98
C GLY A 73 -14.61 -9.87 -15.08
N THR A 74 -15.28 -10.72 -14.31
CA THR A 74 -16.75 -10.83 -14.34
C THR A 74 -17.35 -10.31 -13.03
N ILE A 75 -18.43 -9.53 -13.11
CA ILE A 75 -19.21 -9.09 -11.96
C ILE A 75 -20.66 -9.52 -12.15
N PHE A 76 -21.25 -10.15 -11.14
CA PHE A 76 -22.68 -10.40 -11.06
C PHE A 76 -23.31 -9.31 -10.21
N LEU A 77 -24.08 -8.42 -10.83
CA LEU A 77 -24.75 -7.31 -10.17
C LEU A 77 -26.19 -7.68 -9.83
N ALA A 78 -26.61 -7.35 -8.61
CA ALA A 78 -28.00 -7.39 -8.19
C ALA A 78 -28.35 -6.05 -7.51
N THR A 79 -29.54 -5.52 -7.77
CA THR A 79 -29.99 -4.25 -7.19
C THR A 79 -31.35 -4.36 -6.54
N ASP A 80 -31.56 -3.52 -5.54
CA ASP A 80 -32.88 -3.23 -4.96
C ASP A 80 -33.07 -1.69 -5.02
N PRO A 81 -34.01 -1.17 -5.82
CA PRO A 81 -35.00 -1.92 -6.59
C PRO A 81 -34.38 -2.58 -7.84
N VAL A 82 -35.07 -3.62 -8.35
CA VAL A 82 -34.58 -4.49 -9.45
C VAL A 82 -34.63 -3.79 -10.81
N ASP A 83 -35.52 -2.80 -10.96
CA ASP A 83 -35.73 -1.99 -12.16
C ASP A 83 -34.72 -0.84 -12.32
N ALA A 84 -33.74 -0.74 -11.41
CA ALA A 84 -32.73 0.30 -11.46
C ALA A 84 -31.88 0.23 -12.74
N VAL A 85 -31.39 1.39 -13.19
CA VAL A 85 -30.56 1.56 -14.38
C VAL A 85 -29.09 1.72 -13.99
N LEU A 86 -28.23 0.93 -14.64
CA LEU A 86 -26.78 0.95 -14.48
C LEU A 86 -26.14 1.89 -15.52
N PHE A 87 -25.19 2.68 -15.02
CA PHE A 87 -24.23 3.45 -15.80
C PHE A 87 -22.83 2.96 -15.45
N ILE A 88 -22.02 2.65 -16.46
CA ILE A 88 -20.63 2.22 -16.30
C ILE A 88 -19.72 3.33 -16.80
N ASP A 89 -18.84 3.82 -15.93
CA ASP A 89 -17.92 4.92 -16.23
C ASP A 89 -18.64 6.17 -16.81
N GLY A 90 -19.85 6.42 -16.32
CA GLY A 90 -20.69 7.56 -16.73
C GLY A 90 -21.57 7.32 -17.95
N LYS A 91 -21.36 6.23 -18.70
CA LYS A 91 -22.18 5.86 -19.86
C LYS A 91 -23.33 4.95 -19.45
N LYS A 92 -24.55 5.22 -19.92
CA LYS A 92 -25.71 4.35 -19.69
C LYS A 92 -25.40 2.97 -20.26
N TYR A 93 -25.56 1.93 -19.43
CA TYR A 93 -25.30 0.55 -19.82
C TYR A 93 -26.62 -0.20 -20.05
N GLY A 94 -27.58 -0.08 -19.13
CA GLY A 94 -28.85 -0.80 -19.23
C GLY A 94 -29.41 -1.16 -17.84
N PRO A 95 -30.19 -2.26 -17.72
CA PRO A 95 -30.65 -2.75 -16.42
C PRO A 95 -29.49 -2.98 -15.45
N ALA A 96 -29.69 -2.65 -14.18
CA ALA A 96 -28.68 -2.80 -13.13
C ALA A 96 -28.64 -4.19 -12.50
N THR A 97 -28.88 -5.22 -13.30
CA THR A 97 -28.85 -6.61 -12.86
C THR A 97 -28.12 -7.48 -13.88
N GLY A 98 -27.60 -8.62 -13.42
CA GLY A 98 -26.99 -9.63 -14.28
C GLY A 98 -25.47 -9.56 -14.39
N ARG A 99 -24.94 -10.17 -15.46
CA ARG A 99 -23.50 -10.43 -15.64
C ARG A 99 -22.82 -9.31 -16.42
N LEU A 100 -21.88 -8.63 -15.78
CA LEU A 100 -21.02 -7.60 -16.37
C LEU A 100 -19.64 -8.19 -16.66
N ARG A 101 -19.14 -8.02 -17.88
CA ARG A 101 -17.75 -8.32 -18.24
C ARG A 101 -17.00 -7.00 -18.40
N LEU A 102 -16.05 -6.76 -17.50
CA LEU A 102 -15.37 -5.48 -17.37
C LEU A 102 -13.86 -5.67 -17.37
N THR A 103 -13.12 -4.71 -17.89
CA THR A 103 -11.65 -4.75 -17.85
C THR A 103 -11.16 -4.72 -16.39
N THR A 104 -10.02 -5.32 -16.10
CA THR A 104 -9.47 -5.43 -14.71
C THR A 104 -8.90 -4.11 -14.17
N ARG A 105 -9.29 -2.99 -14.79
CA ARG A 105 -9.11 -1.66 -14.23
C ARG A 105 -10.27 -1.33 -13.32
N GLU A 106 -10.14 -0.21 -12.64
CA GLU A 106 -11.23 0.38 -11.90
C GLU A 106 -12.37 0.81 -12.85
N HIS A 107 -13.60 0.42 -12.52
CA HIS A 107 -14.84 0.86 -13.16
C HIS A 107 -15.77 1.46 -12.11
N ARG A 108 -16.46 2.54 -12.48
CA ARG A 108 -17.53 3.12 -11.65
C ARG A 108 -18.89 2.62 -12.14
N LEU A 109 -19.58 1.86 -11.29
CA LEU A 109 -20.96 1.46 -11.48
C LEU A 109 -21.85 2.46 -10.75
N THR A 110 -22.67 3.22 -11.48
CA THR A 110 -23.70 4.10 -10.90
C THR A 110 -25.06 3.48 -11.15
N VAL A 111 -25.82 3.24 -10.08
CA VAL A 111 -27.17 2.70 -10.13
C VAL A 111 -28.15 3.83 -9.82
N ARG A 112 -29.18 3.97 -10.64
CA ARG A 112 -30.22 5.00 -10.53
C ARG A 112 -31.60 4.36 -10.63
N ALA A 113 -32.54 4.80 -9.82
CA ALA A 113 -33.96 4.45 -9.94
C ALA A 113 -34.81 5.65 -9.53
N ASP A 114 -36.02 5.75 -10.06
CA ASP A 114 -36.94 6.85 -9.76
C ASP A 114 -37.45 6.75 -8.33
N GLY A 115 -37.53 7.89 -7.64
CA GLY A 115 -37.84 7.93 -6.19
C GLY A 115 -36.69 7.54 -5.25
N PHE A 116 -35.54 7.08 -5.79
CA PHE A 116 -34.37 6.69 -5.00
C PHE A 116 -33.19 7.65 -5.17
N GLU A 117 -32.33 7.69 -4.15
CA GLU A 117 -31.02 8.33 -4.24
C GLU A 117 -30.07 7.45 -5.06
N SER A 118 -29.50 8.02 -6.12
CA SER A 118 -28.52 7.32 -6.94
C SER A 118 -27.30 6.91 -6.13
N GLN A 119 -26.87 5.66 -6.27
CA GLN A 119 -25.70 5.12 -5.60
C GLN A 119 -24.59 4.81 -6.60
N SER A 120 -23.34 4.99 -6.18
CA SER A 120 -22.18 4.57 -6.97
C SER A 120 -21.34 3.58 -6.20
N ARG A 121 -20.84 2.56 -6.89
CA ARG A 121 -19.83 1.64 -6.41
C ARG A 121 -18.68 1.58 -7.40
N THR A 122 -17.48 1.63 -6.87
CA THR A 122 -16.27 1.39 -7.64
C THR A 122 -15.91 -0.08 -7.53
N VAL A 123 -15.62 -0.72 -8.66
CA VAL A 123 -15.25 -2.12 -8.75
C VAL A 123 -13.95 -2.26 -9.52
N VAL A 124 -13.11 -3.21 -9.11
CA VAL A 124 -11.93 -3.63 -9.87
C VAL A 124 -12.10 -5.12 -10.17
N PRO A 125 -12.63 -5.48 -11.37
CA PRO A 125 -12.78 -6.87 -11.77
C PRO A 125 -11.42 -7.58 -11.74
N ARG A 126 -11.42 -8.87 -11.43
CA ARG A 126 -10.20 -9.70 -11.42
C ARG A 126 -10.25 -10.74 -12.52
N GLU A 127 -9.13 -10.95 -13.19
CA GLU A 127 -9.04 -11.96 -14.26
C GLU A 127 -9.36 -13.35 -13.72
N LYS A 128 -10.06 -14.16 -14.52
CA LYS A 128 -10.45 -15.54 -14.20
C LYS A 128 -11.27 -15.71 -12.92
N ASN A 129 -11.83 -14.62 -12.38
CA ASN A 129 -12.65 -14.62 -11.19
C ASN A 129 -13.96 -13.88 -11.45
N SER A 130 -15.01 -14.32 -10.78
CA SER A 130 -16.28 -13.61 -10.72
C SER A 130 -16.52 -13.06 -9.32
N SER A 131 -17.14 -11.88 -9.23
CA SER A 131 -17.54 -11.29 -7.95
C SER A 131 -19.02 -10.94 -7.97
N ARG A 132 -19.73 -11.17 -6.86
CA ARG A 132 -21.11 -10.69 -6.69
C ARG A 132 -21.10 -9.30 -6.05
N LEU A 133 -21.95 -8.42 -6.56
CA LEU A 133 -22.16 -7.07 -6.02
C LEU A 133 -23.65 -6.84 -5.86
N ALA A 134 -24.08 -6.59 -4.63
CA ALA A 134 -25.45 -6.17 -4.32
C ALA A 134 -25.46 -4.67 -4.01
N ILE A 135 -26.37 -3.91 -4.62
CA ILE A 135 -26.55 -2.48 -4.38
C ILE A 135 -28.01 -2.20 -4.06
N ARG A 136 -28.27 -1.75 -2.83
CA ARG A 136 -29.60 -1.32 -2.38
C ARG A 136 -29.66 0.20 -2.34
N LEU A 137 -30.51 0.78 -3.18
CA LEU A 137 -30.76 2.21 -3.21
C LEU A 137 -31.67 2.63 -2.04
N ARG A 138 -31.49 3.86 -1.57
CA ARG A 138 -32.32 4.45 -0.51
C ARG A 138 -33.43 5.30 -1.12
N LYS A 139 -34.65 5.28 -0.57
CA LYS A 139 -35.70 6.21 -0.99
C LYS A 139 -35.34 7.65 -0.60
N LYS A 140 -35.64 8.61 -1.48
CA LYS A 140 -35.45 10.03 -1.17
C LYS A 140 -36.37 10.42 0.00
N GLY A 141 -35.82 11.09 1.02
CA GLY A 141 -36.58 11.53 2.20
C GLY A 141 -36.50 10.62 3.42
N GLU A 142 -35.90 9.42 3.32
CA GLU A 142 -35.61 8.62 4.52
C GLU A 142 -34.54 9.32 5.39
N PRO A 143 -34.75 9.43 6.72
CA PRO A 143 -33.80 10.09 7.60
C PRO A 143 -32.42 9.42 7.49
N LYS A 144 -31.38 10.23 7.25
CA LYS A 144 -30.00 9.78 7.35
C LYS A 144 -29.77 9.34 8.79
N LYS A 145 -29.73 8.03 9.05
CA LYS A 145 -29.13 7.54 10.30
C LYS A 145 -27.75 8.20 10.40
N ASN A 146 -27.57 9.00 11.45
CA ASN A 146 -26.33 9.72 11.70
C ASN A 146 -25.17 8.73 11.58
N LYS A 147 -24.13 9.14 10.85
CA LYS A 147 -22.87 8.43 10.77
C LYS A 147 -22.50 8.00 12.18
N GLU A 148 -22.39 6.71 12.42
CA GLU A 148 -21.68 6.22 13.58
C GLU A 148 -20.34 6.95 13.59
N ALA A 149 -20.15 7.83 14.58
CA ALA A 149 -18.83 8.12 15.06
C ALA A 149 -18.31 6.74 15.47
N ILE A 150 -17.45 6.15 14.64
CA ILE A 150 -16.82 4.89 14.98
C ILE A 150 -15.89 5.22 16.15
N GLN A 151 -16.42 5.12 17.36
CA GLN A 151 -15.65 5.03 18.57
C GLN A 151 -14.62 3.93 18.31
N THR A 152 -13.36 4.36 18.20
CA THR A 152 -12.25 3.49 17.85
C THR A 152 -11.93 2.68 19.10
N THR A 153 -12.65 1.59 19.34
CA THR A 153 -12.30 0.62 20.39
C THR A 153 -11.13 -0.21 19.91
N SER A 154 -9.92 0.23 20.24
CA SER A 154 -8.73 -0.62 20.24
C SER A 154 -8.69 -1.41 21.53
N ILE A 155 -8.82 -2.73 21.43
CA ILE A 155 -8.62 -3.65 22.56
C ILE A 155 -7.32 -4.40 22.29
N THR A 156 -6.39 -4.35 23.25
CA THR A 156 -5.16 -5.14 23.21
C THR A 156 -5.52 -6.58 23.55
N THR A 157 -5.14 -7.52 22.69
CA THR A 157 -5.30 -8.95 22.96
C THR A 157 -4.06 -9.52 23.63
N ASP A 158 -4.20 -10.63 24.35
CA ASP A 158 -3.09 -11.37 24.98
C ASP A 158 -2.02 -11.84 23.97
N THR A 159 -2.32 -11.75 22.68
CA THR A 159 -1.43 -12.09 21.56
C THR A 159 -0.57 -10.92 21.06
N GLY A 160 -0.57 -9.77 21.73
CA GLY A 160 0.20 -8.60 21.32
C GLY A 160 -0.32 -7.90 20.05
N MET A 161 -1.59 -8.16 19.70
CA MET A 161 -2.27 -7.49 18.60
C MET A 161 -3.36 -6.55 19.13
N ILE A 162 -3.69 -5.56 18.31
CA ILE A 162 -4.69 -4.55 18.63
C ILE A 162 -5.84 -4.71 17.67
N ARG A 163 -7.05 -4.91 18.20
CA ARG A 163 -8.27 -4.97 17.41
C ARG A 163 -8.61 -3.59 16.86
N MET A 164 -8.85 -3.52 15.57
CA MET A 164 -9.24 -2.31 14.86
C MET A 164 -10.64 -2.54 14.28
N GLY A 165 -11.59 -1.70 14.71
CA GLY A 165 -12.95 -1.69 14.15
C GLY A 165 -13.00 -1.15 12.72
N PRO A 166 -14.18 -1.16 12.09
CA PRO A 166 -14.41 -0.46 10.84
C PRO A 166 -13.97 1.01 10.96
N ALA A 167 -13.51 1.63 9.89
CA ALA A 167 -13.03 3.00 9.92
C ALA A 167 -13.06 3.65 8.54
N VAL A 168 -13.18 4.98 8.51
CA VAL A 168 -12.91 5.77 7.30
C VAL A 168 -11.54 6.43 7.45
N VAL A 169 -10.61 6.05 6.59
CA VAL A 169 -9.22 6.47 6.62
C VAL A 169 -8.97 7.50 5.53
N HIS A 170 -8.62 8.73 5.94
CA HIS A 170 -8.18 9.78 5.04
C HIS A 170 -6.66 9.74 4.86
N MET A 171 -6.23 8.98 3.85
CA MET A 171 -4.83 8.77 3.50
C MET A 171 -4.22 9.98 2.77
N GLY A 172 -2.89 10.00 2.65
CA GLY A 172 -2.14 11.04 1.96
C GLY A 172 -1.97 12.32 2.78
N ALA A 173 -1.53 13.39 2.12
CA ALA A 173 -1.24 14.69 2.72
C ALA A 173 -1.86 15.84 1.90
N PRO A 174 -2.37 16.91 2.54
CA PRO A 174 -2.84 18.12 1.85
C PRO A 174 -1.77 18.71 0.92
N ARG A 175 -2.19 19.31 -0.20
CA ARG A 175 -1.26 19.86 -1.22
C ARG A 175 -0.21 20.83 -0.65
N ARG A 176 -0.58 21.60 0.37
CA ARG A 176 0.29 22.60 1.03
C ARG A 176 1.01 22.08 2.28
N GLU A 177 0.91 20.79 2.61
CA GLU A 177 1.64 20.23 3.76
C GLU A 177 3.15 20.20 3.48
N PRO A 178 4.00 20.85 4.31
CA PRO A 178 5.44 20.88 4.05
C PRO A 178 6.07 19.47 4.02
N GLY A 179 6.99 19.26 3.08
CA GLY A 179 7.66 17.97 2.89
C GLY A 179 6.82 16.92 2.15
N ARG A 180 5.59 17.24 1.72
CA ARG A 180 4.75 16.33 0.91
C ARG A 180 5.39 15.96 -0.42
N ARG A 181 5.35 14.67 -0.78
CA ARG A 181 5.68 14.18 -2.13
C ARG A 181 4.47 14.06 -3.06
N ALA A 182 4.74 14.01 -4.36
CA ALA A 182 3.72 13.91 -5.40
C ALA A 182 2.84 12.65 -5.28
N ASN A 183 3.41 11.54 -4.77
CA ASN A 183 2.73 10.25 -4.57
C ASN A 183 1.85 10.18 -3.31
N GLU A 184 1.78 11.25 -2.52
CA GLU A 184 0.98 11.34 -1.29
C GLU A 184 -0.33 12.09 -1.52
N GLN A 185 -0.99 11.81 -2.65
CA GLN A 185 -2.32 12.36 -2.92
C GLN A 185 -3.32 11.88 -1.87
N GLN A 186 -4.18 12.80 -1.43
CA GLN A 186 -5.23 12.45 -0.50
C GLN A 186 -6.15 11.40 -1.13
N ARG A 187 -6.70 10.51 -0.31
CA ARG A 187 -7.73 9.55 -0.73
C ARG A 187 -8.46 9.05 0.49
N THR A 188 -9.73 8.69 0.31
CA THR A 188 -10.55 8.09 1.36
C THR A 188 -10.64 6.58 1.14
N VAL A 189 -10.34 5.80 2.19
CA VAL A 189 -10.51 4.35 2.20
C VAL A 189 -11.40 3.98 3.38
N ARG A 190 -12.51 3.29 3.13
CA ARG A 190 -13.32 2.69 4.18
C ARG A 190 -12.85 1.26 4.44
N LEU A 191 -12.35 1.04 5.64
CA LEU A 191 -12.12 -0.29 6.20
C LEU A 191 -13.45 -0.75 6.80
N SER A 192 -14.10 -1.73 6.17
CA SER A 192 -15.40 -2.23 6.63
C SER A 192 -15.29 -3.50 7.45
N ARG A 193 -14.21 -4.26 7.25
CA ARG A 193 -13.92 -5.48 8.00
C ARG A 193 -13.07 -5.16 9.23
N PRO A 194 -13.50 -5.53 10.45
CA PRO A 194 -12.61 -5.49 11.60
C PRO A 194 -11.38 -6.37 11.38
N TYR A 195 -10.25 -5.94 11.91
CA TYR A 195 -8.97 -6.64 11.78
C TYR A 195 -8.14 -6.47 13.05
N PHE A 196 -7.14 -7.31 13.21
CA PHE A 196 -6.10 -7.18 14.21
C PHE A 196 -4.83 -6.69 13.53
N LEU A 197 -4.09 -5.79 14.17
CA LEU A 197 -2.77 -5.34 13.75
C LEU A 197 -1.79 -5.52 14.91
N SER A 198 -0.60 -6.10 14.68
CA SER A 198 0.38 -6.28 15.76
C SER A 198 0.83 -4.93 16.33
N ALA A 199 0.94 -4.86 17.66
CA ALA A 199 1.30 -3.63 18.37
C ALA A 199 2.69 -3.12 17.98
N ARG A 200 3.61 -4.04 17.65
CA ARG A 200 4.99 -3.78 17.24
C ARG A 200 5.40 -4.56 15.98
N PRO A 201 6.55 -4.24 15.36
CA PRO A 201 7.16 -5.05 14.31
C PRO A 201 7.52 -6.47 14.79
N VAL A 202 7.68 -7.38 13.84
CA VAL A 202 8.23 -8.71 14.08
C VAL A 202 9.71 -8.57 14.43
N THR A 203 10.14 -9.26 15.47
CA THR A 203 11.53 -9.26 15.95
C THR A 203 12.38 -10.32 15.25
N ASN A 204 13.70 -10.20 15.35
CA ASN A 204 14.62 -11.24 14.89
C ASN A 204 14.35 -12.58 15.55
N GLY A 205 14.09 -12.61 16.87
CA GLY A 205 13.84 -13.86 17.58
C GLY A 205 12.56 -14.55 17.14
N GLU A 206 11.50 -13.78 16.91
CA GLU A 206 10.27 -14.33 16.33
C GLU A 206 10.49 -14.86 14.91
N PHE A 207 11.20 -14.11 14.06
CA PHE A 207 11.46 -14.51 12.69
C PHE A 207 12.35 -15.75 12.60
N ARG A 208 13.33 -15.92 13.50
CA ARG A 208 14.19 -17.11 13.55
C ARG A 208 13.45 -18.39 13.93
N ARG A 209 12.31 -18.30 14.63
CA ARG A 209 11.43 -19.47 14.83
C ARG A 209 10.84 -19.99 13.52
N PHE A 210 10.69 -19.13 12.52
CA PHE A 210 10.29 -19.50 11.16
C PHE A 210 11.50 -19.87 10.29
N GLN A 211 12.58 -19.09 10.35
CA GLN A 211 13.79 -19.28 9.54
C GLN A 211 15.05 -19.15 10.42
N PRO A 212 15.53 -20.25 11.04
CA PRO A 212 16.62 -20.20 12.03
C PRO A 212 17.96 -19.66 11.50
N SER A 213 18.21 -19.80 10.20
CA SER A 213 19.41 -19.32 9.53
C SER A 213 19.37 -17.83 9.20
N HIS A 214 18.24 -17.13 9.40
CA HIS A 214 18.12 -15.71 9.08
C HIS A 214 19.06 -14.86 9.92
N ARG A 215 19.70 -13.88 9.27
CA ARG A 215 20.55 -12.86 9.88
C ARG A 215 20.23 -11.51 9.25
N SER A 216 19.78 -10.57 10.06
CA SER A 216 19.58 -9.16 9.72
C SER A 216 20.88 -8.37 9.60
N GLY A 217 21.99 -8.88 10.12
CA GLY A 217 23.34 -8.35 9.87
C GLY A 217 23.72 -7.16 10.77
N ASN A 218 24.54 -6.26 10.24
CA ASN A 218 25.02 -5.07 10.96
C ASN A 218 25.07 -3.86 10.01
N ALA A 219 25.07 -2.66 10.58
CA ALA A 219 25.36 -1.42 9.86
C ALA A 219 26.43 -0.63 10.61
N GLY A 220 27.56 -0.37 9.93
CA GLY A 220 28.71 0.34 10.51
C GLY A 220 29.22 -0.28 11.81
N GLY A 221 29.32 -1.60 11.86
CA GLY A 221 29.79 -2.33 13.04
C GLY A 221 28.77 -2.43 14.18
N ARG A 222 27.56 -1.90 14.03
CA ARG A 222 26.47 -2.03 15.01
C ARG A 222 25.47 -3.08 14.58
N THR A 223 25.10 -3.98 15.50
CA THR A 223 24.19 -5.08 15.23
C THR A 223 22.78 -4.60 14.85
N LEU A 224 22.19 -5.24 13.84
CA LEU A 224 20.77 -5.19 13.49
C LEU A 224 20.07 -6.52 13.82
N ASP A 225 20.80 -7.46 14.43
CA ASP A 225 20.49 -8.88 14.49
C ASP A 225 20.15 -9.37 15.91
N ALA A 226 20.10 -8.49 16.91
CA ALA A 226 19.72 -8.87 18.27
C ALA A 226 18.28 -9.40 18.32
N GLU A 227 18.02 -10.38 19.20
CA GLU A 227 16.73 -11.08 19.31
C GLU A 227 15.53 -10.14 19.44
N ASN A 228 15.67 -9.03 20.15
CA ASN A 228 14.63 -8.03 20.39
C ASN A 228 14.64 -6.84 19.41
N GLN A 229 15.58 -6.79 18.46
CA GLN A 229 15.52 -5.82 17.36
C GLN A 229 14.49 -6.26 16.30
N PRO A 230 13.89 -5.31 15.56
CA PRO A 230 13.01 -5.65 14.45
C PRO A 230 13.79 -6.41 13.39
N VAL A 231 13.16 -7.46 12.82
CA VAL A 231 13.77 -8.19 11.71
C VAL A 231 13.85 -7.29 10.47
N VAL A 232 15.05 -7.19 9.90
CA VAL A 232 15.35 -6.47 8.64
C VAL A 232 16.11 -7.37 7.68
N ASN A 233 16.42 -6.87 6.47
CA ASN A 233 16.99 -7.68 5.39
C ASN A 233 16.10 -8.89 5.02
N VAL A 234 14.78 -8.72 5.16
CA VAL A 234 13.77 -9.68 4.70
C VAL A 234 13.02 -9.13 3.50
N SER A 235 12.80 -9.98 2.50
CA SER A 235 11.99 -9.59 1.34
C SER A 235 10.50 -9.59 1.71
N TRP A 236 9.68 -8.94 0.87
CA TRP A 236 8.23 -9.01 1.02
C TRP A 236 7.72 -10.46 0.97
N GLN A 237 8.34 -11.30 0.13
CA GLN A 237 8.00 -12.72 0.01
C GLN A 237 8.30 -13.47 1.30
N ASP A 238 9.43 -13.20 1.96
CA ASP A 238 9.78 -13.83 3.23
C ASP A 238 8.83 -13.42 4.35
N ALA A 239 8.47 -12.13 4.41
CA ALA A 239 7.46 -11.63 5.34
C ALA A 239 6.08 -12.27 5.11
N ALA A 240 5.68 -12.47 3.86
CA ALA A 240 4.43 -13.17 3.52
C ALA A 240 4.49 -14.68 3.88
N ARG A 241 5.63 -15.34 3.69
CA ARG A 241 5.83 -16.74 4.14
C ARG A 241 5.78 -16.86 5.66
N TYR A 242 6.40 -15.91 6.39
CA TYR A 242 6.30 -15.84 7.84
C TYR A 242 4.83 -15.71 8.29
N CYS A 243 4.04 -14.87 7.62
CA CYS A 243 2.61 -14.76 7.90
C CYS A 243 1.87 -16.10 7.73
N ASN A 244 2.13 -16.82 6.64
CA ASN A 244 1.54 -18.15 6.44
C ASN A 244 2.01 -19.16 7.49
N TRP A 245 3.30 -19.16 7.84
CA TRP A 245 3.82 -19.99 8.93
C TRP A 245 3.08 -19.69 10.24
N LEU A 246 2.90 -18.41 10.58
CA LEU A 246 2.17 -17.99 11.78
C LEU A 246 0.69 -18.42 11.74
N SER A 247 0.05 -18.38 10.57
CA SER A 247 -1.29 -18.95 10.38
C SER A 247 -1.34 -20.44 10.74
N ARG A 248 -0.40 -21.25 10.25
CA ARG A 248 -0.33 -22.69 10.57
C ARG A 248 -0.15 -22.92 12.06
N GLN A 249 0.74 -22.16 12.71
CA GLN A 249 0.97 -22.25 14.16
C GLN A 249 -0.30 -21.94 14.99
N LYS A 250 -1.28 -21.24 14.40
CA LYS A 250 -2.52 -20.84 15.06
C LYS A 250 -3.76 -21.54 14.49
N GLY A 251 -3.59 -22.56 13.66
CA GLY A 251 -4.71 -23.29 13.03
C GLY A 251 -5.59 -22.42 12.13
N LEU A 252 -5.04 -21.33 11.57
CA LEU A 252 -5.73 -20.43 10.66
C LEU A 252 -5.44 -20.77 9.19
N PRO A 253 -6.33 -20.43 8.25
CA PRO A 253 -6.03 -20.58 6.83
C PRO A 253 -4.83 -19.72 6.42
N GLU A 254 -4.08 -20.17 5.42
CA GLU A 254 -3.02 -19.38 4.83
C GLU A 254 -3.60 -18.23 4.01
N PHE A 255 -3.13 -17.00 4.23
CA PHE A 255 -3.62 -15.84 3.49
C PHE A 255 -3.00 -15.74 2.10
N TYR A 256 -1.77 -16.23 1.96
CA TYR A 256 -1.05 -16.30 0.70
C TYR A 256 -0.91 -17.75 0.22
N ARG A 257 -0.60 -17.92 -1.05
CA ARG A 257 -0.17 -19.17 -1.67
C ARG A 257 1.10 -18.89 -2.47
N GLU A 258 2.02 -19.83 -2.47
CA GLU A 258 3.23 -19.71 -3.28
C GLU A 258 2.97 -20.11 -4.74
N LYS A 259 3.46 -19.30 -5.69
CA LYS A 259 3.47 -19.60 -7.12
C LYS A 259 4.86 -19.31 -7.68
N GLY A 260 5.65 -20.37 -7.87
CA GLY A 260 7.08 -20.22 -8.12
C GLY A 260 7.75 -19.63 -6.88
N LYS A 261 8.49 -18.52 -7.03
CA LYS A 261 9.13 -17.82 -5.89
C LYS A 261 8.32 -16.64 -5.35
N THR A 262 7.08 -16.47 -5.82
CA THR A 262 6.24 -15.31 -5.50
C THR A 262 5.04 -15.72 -4.67
N MET A 263 4.78 -14.99 -3.59
CA MET A 263 3.57 -15.14 -2.77
C MET A 263 2.41 -14.38 -3.40
N VAL A 264 1.26 -15.03 -3.57
CA VAL A 264 0.02 -14.44 -4.13
C VAL A 264 -1.13 -14.65 -3.17
N VAL A 265 -2.11 -13.74 -3.14
CA VAL A 265 -3.24 -13.81 -2.19
C VAL A 265 -4.16 -14.99 -2.53
N VAL A 266 -4.59 -15.73 -1.51
CA VAL A 266 -5.70 -16.69 -1.61
C VAL A 266 -7.02 -15.92 -1.74
N SER A 267 -7.80 -16.24 -2.76
CA SER A 267 -9.06 -15.57 -3.05
C SER A 267 -10.23 -16.55 -2.87
N PRO A 268 -11.30 -16.19 -2.11
CA PRO A 268 -11.49 -14.92 -1.42
C PRO A 268 -10.55 -14.74 -0.21
N ALA A 269 -10.30 -13.47 0.17
CA ALA A 269 -9.44 -13.14 1.29
C ALA A 269 -10.01 -13.67 2.62
N ASN A 270 -9.24 -14.55 3.27
CA ASN A 270 -9.61 -15.27 4.49
C ASN A 270 -9.04 -14.60 5.76
N THR A 271 -9.13 -15.28 6.90
CA THR A 271 -8.80 -14.77 8.24
C THR A 271 -7.37 -15.07 8.70
N GLY A 272 -6.52 -15.59 7.81
CA GLY A 272 -5.11 -15.85 8.04
C GLY A 272 -4.29 -14.60 8.34
N TYR A 273 -3.14 -14.81 8.96
CA TYR A 273 -2.12 -13.77 9.12
C TYR A 273 -1.60 -13.33 7.76
N ARG A 274 -1.32 -12.03 7.68
CA ARG A 274 -0.89 -11.32 6.48
C ARG A 274 -0.14 -10.05 6.82
N LEU A 275 0.44 -9.41 5.82
CA LEU A 275 0.87 -8.03 5.95
C LEU A 275 -0.35 -7.09 6.01
N PRO A 276 -0.27 -5.96 6.75
CA PRO A 276 -1.33 -4.96 6.74
C PRO A 276 -1.45 -4.33 5.35
N THR A 277 -2.67 -3.99 4.94
CA THR A 277 -2.83 -3.06 3.83
C THR A 277 -2.28 -1.69 4.23
N GLU A 278 -1.91 -0.89 3.24
CA GLU A 278 -1.41 0.46 3.48
C GLU A 278 -2.45 1.32 4.24
N ALA A 279 -3.74 1.11 3.98
CA ALA A 279 -4.82 1.81 4.63
C ALA A 279 -4.94 1.43 6.12
N GLU A 280 -4.84 0.13 6.43
CA GLU A 280 -4.83 -0.38 7.81
C GLU A 280 -3.62 0.15 8.59
N TRP A 281 -2.43 0.07 7.99
CA TRP A 281 -1.22 0.62 8.59
C TRP A 281 -1.37 2.12 8.86
N SER A 282 -1.87 2.88 7.87
CA SER A 282 -2.06 4.32 8.02
C SER A 282 -3.10 4.68 9.07
N PHE A 283 -4.11 3.84 9.28
CA PHE A 283 -5.10 4.06 10.33
C PHE A 283 -4.47 3.90 11.72
N GLY A 284 -3.75 2.80 11.95
CA GLY A 284 -3.00 2.55 13.19
C GLY A 284 -2.00 3.66 13.52
N ALA A 285 -1.29 4.15 12.49
CA ALA A 285 -0.27 5.17 12.67
C ALA A 285 -0.86 6.55 12.98
N ARG A 286 -1.92 6.95 12.26
CA ARG A 286 -2.34 8.36 12.19
C ARG A 286 -3.61 8.70 12.96
N MET A 287 -4.50 7.74 13.17
CA MET A 287 -5.87 8.00 13.62
C MET A 287 -6.27 7.16 14.83
N ALA A 288 -5.73 5.96 15.00
CA ALA A 288 -6.07 5.09 16.12
C ALA A 288 -5.88 5.82 17.46
N GLY A 289 -6.90 5.83 18.32
CA GLY A 289 -6.90 6.53 19.60
C GLY A 289 -6.80 8.06 19.52
N ARG A 290 -7.13 8.69 18.38
CA ARG A 290 -7.02 10.14 18.19
C ARG A 290 -8.27 10.75 17.57
N GLN A 291 -8.58 11.97 17.98
CA GLN A 291 -9.63 12.79 17.37
C GLN A 291 -9.18 13.43 16.05
N GLN A 292 -7.88 13.70 15.92
CA GLN A 292 -7.30 14.34 14.74
C GLN A 292 -6.14 13.53 14.18
N ARG A 293 -5.95 13.64 12.87
CA ARG A 293 -4.92 12.93 12.13
C ARG A 293 -3.53 13.43 12.48
N ALA A 294 -2.68 12.53 12.97
CA ALA A 294 -1.28 12.84 13.23
C ALA A 294 -0.49 13.03 11.91
N ARG A 295 0.39 14.05 11.91
CA ARG A 295 1.37 14.30 10.84
C ARG A 295 2.70 13.58 11.12
N TYR A 296 3.16 13.63 12.37
CA TYR A 296 4.37 13.02 12.88
C TYR A 296 4.03 12.02 13.99
N PRO A 297 4.95 11.11 14.38
CA PRO A 297 4.75 10.26 15.56
C PRO A 297 4.77 11.05 16.88
N TRP A 298 5.29 12.28 16.89
CA TRP A 298 5.22 13.23 18.03
C TRP A 298 4.20 14.35 17.80
N THR A 299 3.95 15.12 18.85
CA THR A 299 3.11 16.33 18.82
C THR A 299 3.90 17.56 18.37
N GLY A 300 3.28 18.44 17.60
CA GLY A 300 3.91 19.69 17.14
C GLY A 300 4.56 19.60 15.75
N LYS A 301 5.70 20.27 15.59
CA LYS A 301 6.39 20.45 14.29
C LYS A 301 7.69 19.66 14.26
N PHE A 302 8.26 19.50 13.07
CA PHE A 302 9.62 19.00 12.90
C PHE A 302 10.64 20.12 13.21
N PRO A 303 11.81 19.81 13.81
CA PRO A 303 12.20 18.50 14.36
C PRO A 303 11.49 18.20 15.71
N PRO A 304 11.45 16.92 16.15
CA PRO A 304 10.97 16.57 17.48
C PRO A 304 11.80 17.29 18.57
N ARG A 305 11.12 17.77 19.62
CA ARG A 305 11.77 18.43 20.78
C ARG A 305 12.09 17.47 21.92
N THR A 306 11.47 16.30 21.92
CA THR A 306 11.64 15.24 22.92
C THR A 306 11.74 13.91 22.20
N VAL A 307 12.41 12.94 22.82
CA VAL A 307 12.55 11.58 22.27
C VAL A 307 11.16 10.99 21.97
N ALA A 308 10.96 10.59 20.72
CA ALA A 308 9.66 10.14 20.20
C ALA A 308 9.74 8.88 19.34
N GLY A 309 10.93 8.37 19.08
CA GLY A 309 11.18 7.21 18.22
C GLY A 309 12.65 7.15 17.80
N ASN A 310 13.00 6.05 17.15
CA ASN A 310 14.32 5.87 16.55
C ASN A 310 14.36 6.45 15.13
N PHE A 311 15.23 7.43 14.90
CA PHE A 311 15.40 8.14 13.63
C PHE A 311 16.89 8.32 13.28
N GLY A 312 17.19 8.80 12.08
CA GLY A 312 18.54 9.23 11.75
C GLY A 312 18.92 10.48 12.53
N ASP A 313 19.62 10.33 13.64
CA ASP A 313 19.94 11.42 14.57
C ASP A 313 21.42 11.50 14.99
N GLU A 314 21.75 12.34 15.98
CA GLU A 314 23.13 12.52 16.44
C GLU A 314 23.84 11.22 16.85
N SER A 315 23.10 10.21 17.30
CA SER A 315 23.59 8.85 17.61
C SER A 315 24.08 8.12 16.36
N ALA A 316 23.47 8.40 15.21
CA ALA A 316 23.76 7.80 13.91
C ALA A 316 24.68 8.64 13.02
N ARG A 317 25.21 9.78 13.53
CA ARG A 317 26.01 10.75 12.77
C ARG A 317 27.25 10.19 12.09
N ALA A 318 27.87 9.15 12.66
CA ALA A 318 29.01 8.47 12.04
C ALA A 318 28.60 7.57 10.87
N LEU A 319 27.31 7.21 10.75
CA LEU A 319 26.79 6.24 9.79
C LEU A 319 25.96 6.89 8.68
N LEU A 320 25.35 8.05 8.95
CA LEU A 320 24.37 8.67 8.07
C LEU A 320 24.82 10.06 7.61
N PRO A 321 24.59 10.40 6.32
CA PRO A 321 24.97 11.70 5.78
C PRO A 321 24.07 12.85 6.27
N VAL A 322 22.86 12.52 6.74
CA VAL A 322 21.87 13.50 7.22
C VAL A 322 21.29 12.99 8.52
N VAL A 323 21.30 13.85 9.54
CA VAL A 323 20.76 13.55 10.87
C VAL A 323 19.91 14.71 11.39
N ILE A 324 18.98 14.40 12.31
CA ILE A 324 18.22 15.41 13.05
C ILE A 324 19.15 16.07 14.07
N ARG A 325 19.57 17.30 13.80
CA ARG A 325 20.43 18.06 14.72
C ARG A 325 19.70 18.36 16.03
N GLY A 326 20.39 18.15 17.14
CA GLY A 326 19.85 18.43 18.48
C GLY A 326 18.81 17.42 18.96
N TYR A 327 18.65 16.29 18.28
CA TYR A 327 17.84 15.15 18.71
C TYR A 327 18.75 13.93 18.92
N LYS A 328 18.50 13.17 19.99
CA LYS A 328 19.28 12.00 20.38
C LYS A 328 18.37 10.97 21.06
N ASP A 329 18.10 9.87 20.38
CA ASP A 329 17.30 8.73 20.82
C ASP A 329 18.15 7.63 21.47
N GLY A 330 19.48 7.69 21.31
CA GLY A 330 20.43 6.75 21.90
C GLY A 330 20.82 5.57 21.01
N PHE A 331 20.25 5.45 19.81
CA PHE A 331 20.46 4.30 18.92
C PHE A 331 21.02 4.74 17.55
N ALA A 332 22.22 4.28 17.23
CA ALA A 332 22.84 4.57 15.92
C ALA A 332 22.22 3.79 14.75
N VAL A 333 21.54 2.70 15.07
CA VAL A 333 20.89 1.75 14.15
C VAL A 333 19.54 1.34 14.74
N THR A 334 18.91 0.23 14.31
CA THR A 334 17.66 -0.24 14.90
C THR A 334 17.75 -0.36 16.43
N ALA A 335 16.67 0.04 17.09
CA ALA A 335 16.49 -0.11 18.53
C ALA A 335 15.72 -1.41 18.79
N PRO A 336 15.82 -2.01 19.99
CA PRO A 336 14.87 -3.02 20.41
C PRO A 336 13.43 -2.51 20.20
N VAL A 337 12.54 -3.39 19.74
CA VAL A 337 11.11 -3.05 19.65
C VAL A 337 10.60 -2.61 21.01
N GLU A 338 9.61 -1.70 21.02
CA GLU A 338 9.00 -1.19 22.27
C GLU A 338 9.91 -0.31 23.14
N SER A 339 11.08 0.11 22.64
CA SER A 339 11.98 1.04 23.36
C SER A 339 11.41 2.45 23.55
N PHE A 340 10.40 2.82 22.75
CA PHE A 340 9.79 4.15 22.75
C PHE A 340 8.31 4.06 23.11
N SER A 341 7.71 5.18 23.52
CA SER A 341 6.31 5.21 23.92
C SER A 341 5.36 4.74 22.82
N LYS A 342 4.32 4.00 23.22
CA LYS A 342 3.18 3.68 22.35
C LYS A 342 2.53 4.98 21.87
N ASN A 343 2.01 4.92 20.67
CA ASN A 343 1.09 5.92 20.17
C ASN A 343 -0.29 5.79 20.90
N PRO A 344 -1.17 6.81 20.89
CA PRO A 344 -2.50 6.72 21.52
C PRO A 344 -3.39 5.54 21.13
N GLY A 345 -3.13 4.87 20.01
CA GLY A 345 -3.81 3.65 19.59
C GLY A 345 -3.16 2.36 20.11
N GLY A 346 -2.11 2.45 20.94
CA GLY A 346 -1.40 1.34 21.55
C GLY A 346 -0.22 0.78 20.75
N PHE A 347 0.13 1.37 19.60
CA PHE A 347 1.17 0.84 18.71
C PHE A 347 2.55 1.43 18.99
N TYR A 348 3.57 0.58 18.95
CA TYR A 348 4.98 0.93 18.94
C TYR A 348 5.51 1.11 17.52
N ASP A 349 6.53 1.95 17.37
CA ASP A 349 7.43 2.00 16.21
C ASP A 349 6.80 2.30 14.83
N LEU A 350 5.51 2.61 14.73
CA LEU A 350 4.88 2.99 13.43
C LEU A 350 5.47 4.27 12.81
N GLY A 351 6.23 5.03 13.58
CA GLY A 351 6.83 6.29 13.14
C GLY A 351 8.32 6.22 12.78
N GLY A 352 9.03 5.17 13.16
CA GLY A 352 10.50 5.09 13.18
C GLY A 352 11.02 3.67 13.40
N ASN A 353 12.29 3.52 13.78
CA ASN A 353 12.99 2.24 13.92
C ASN A 353 13.20 1.53 12.58
N VAL A 354 12.15 0.96 11.98
CA VAL A 354 12.20 0.38 10.64
C VAL A 354 10.98 0.82 9.84
N SER A 355 11.17 1.06 8.55
CA SER A 355 10.04 1.10 7.64
C SER A 355 9.45 -0.31 7.49
N GLU A 356 8.17 -0.40 7.15
CA GLU A 356 7.45 -1.67 7.19
C GLU A 356 6.81 -2.01 5.84
N TRP A 357 7.00 -3.26 5.42
CA TRP A 357 6.27 -3.82 4.28
C TRP A 357 4.76 -3.78 4.51
N CYS A 358 4.03 -3.28 3.52
CA CYS A 358 2.58 -3.42 3.42
C CYS A 358 2.21 -4.44 2.35
N HIS A 359 0.99 -4.96 2.44
CA HIS A 359 0.44 -5.92 1.48
C HIS A 359 0.41 -5.37 0.04
N ASP A 360 0.00 -4.11 -0.10
CA ASP A 360 -0.27 -3.47 -1.39
C ASP A 360 0.94 -3.50 -2.35
N TRP A 361 0.67 -3.78 -3.62
CA TRP A 361 1.57 -3.38 -4.69
C TRP A 361 1.60 -1.84 -4.79
N TYR A 362 2.78 -1.27 -4.95
CA TYR A 362 2.95 0.16 -5.11
C TYR A 362 2.46 0.62 -6.49
N THR A 363 1.67 1.68 -6.48
CA THR A 363 1.28 2.44 -7.67
C THR A 363 1.27 3.93 -7.36
N ALA A 364 1.57 4.77 -8.34
CA ALA A 364 1.37 6.20 -8.26
C ALA A 364 -0.09 6.52 -8.55
N TYR A 365 -0.83 7.01 -7.56
CA TYR A 365 -2.27 7.36 -7.71
C TYR A 365 -2.51 8.65 -8.53
N ALA A 366 -1.56 9.09 -9.37
CA ALA A 366 -1.63 10.36 -10.06
C ALA A 366 -2.65 10.33 -11.21
N GLY A 367 -3.68 11.18 -11.12
CA GLY A 367 -4.67 11.42 -12.17
C GLY A 367 -6.05 10.78 -11.96
N LEU A 368 -6.33 10.22 -10.78
CA LEU A 368 -7.69 9.81 -10.42
C LEU A 368 -8.47 11.06 -9.99
N GLY A 369 -9.16 11.69 -10.94
CA GLY A 369 -10.12 12.76 -10.67
C GLY A 369 -11.08 12.37 -9.54
N GLU A 370 -11.41 13.34 -8.68
CA GLU A 370 -12.35 13.25 -7.55
C GLU A 370 -12.44 11.89 -6.82
N GLN A 371 -11.49 11.68 -5.91
CA GLN A 371 -11.65 11.18 -4.52
C GLN A 371 -12.90 10.30 -4.25
N LYS A 372 -13.02 9.13 -4.88
CA LYS A 372 -14.02 8.14 -4.47
C LYS A 372 -13.49 7.24 -3.37
N GLU A 373 -14.33 7.02 -2.37
CA GLU A 373 -14.09 6.09 -1.26
C GLU A 373 -13.82 4.68 -1.79
N ARG A 374 -12.68 4.10 -1.42
CA ARG A 374 -12.33 2.70 -1.70
C ARG A 374 -12.70 1.84 -0.49
N VAL A 375 -13.24 0.65 -0.69
CA VAL A 375 -13.67 -0.22 0.41
C VAL A 375 -12.76 -1.43 0.50
N ASP A 376 -12.17 -1.69 1.67
CA ASP A 376 -11.29 -2.85 1.96
C ASP A 376 -10.25 -3.12 0.85
N ASN A 377 -9.70 -2.02 0.31
CA ASN A 377 -8.84 -2.07 -0.87
C ASN A 377 -7.44 -2.58 -0.51
N MET A 378 -7.07 -3.73 -1.06
CA MET A 378 -5.77 -4.39 -0.89
C MET A 378 -4.69 -3.93 -1.90
N GLY A 379 -4.91 -2.79 -2.55
CA GLY A 379 -4.02 -2.29 -3.60
C GLY A 379 -4.29 -2.89 -4.99
N PRO A 380 -3.45 -2.55 -6.00
CA PRO A 380 -3.52 -3.13 -7.34
C PRO A 380 -3.33 -4.66 -7.32
N PRO A 381 -3.93 -5.41 -8.27
CA PRO A 381 -3.82 -6.87 -8.30
C PRO A 381 -2.43 -7.38 -8.69
N SER A 382 -1.57 -6.54 -9.26
CA SER A 382 -0.20 -6.85 -9.66
C SER A 382 0.69 -5.61 -9.64
N GLY A 383 1.99 -5.81 -9.54
CA GLY A 383 2.99 -4.75 -9.57
C GLY A 383 4.41 -5.31 -9.57
N THR A 384 5.39 -4.40 -9.51
CA THR A 384 6.82 -4.74 -9.45
C THR A 384 7.45 -4.41 -8.10
N HIS A 385 6.83 -3.51 -7.32
CA HIS A 385 7.30 -3.06 -6.01
C HIS A 385 6.15 -3.11 -5.02
N HIS A 386 6.43 -3.46 -3.76
CA HIS A 386 5.44 -3.34 -2.68
C HIS A 386 5.55 -2.01 -1.96
N VAL A 387 4.45 -1.59 -1.37
CA VAL A 387 4.40 -0.37 -0.55
C VAL A 387 5.20 -0.59 0.74
N VAL A 388 5.94 0.45 1.12
CA VAL A 388 6.70 0.53 2.37
C VAL A 388 6.24 1.78 3.13
N ARG A 389 5.95 1.63 4.43
CA ARG A 389 5.37 2.68 5.27
C ARG A 389 6.17 2.92 6.53
N GLY A 390 5.96 4.08 7.14
CA GLY A 390 6.75 4.51 8.29
C GLY A 390 8.11 5.03 7.88
N SER A 391 8.87 5.45 8.88
CA SER A 391 10.25 5.90 8.74
C SER A 391 11.17 4.89 9.41
N SER A 392 12.46 4.96 9.13
CA SER A 392 13.45 4.08 9.75
C SER A 392 14.48 4.85 10.57
N TRP A 393 15.38 4.11 11.24
CA TRP A 393 16.60 4.64 11.87
C TRP A 393 17.51 5.40 10.88
N ARG A 394 17.27 5.29 9.56
CA ARG A 394 18.01 6.03 8.52
C ARG A 394 17.35 7.36 8.13
N ASP A 395 16.09 7.59 8.51
CA ASP A 395 15.33 8.76 8.07
C ASP A 395 15.47 9.94 9.04
N ALA A 396 15.79 11.12 8.50
CA ALA A 396 16.10 12.31 9.31
C ALA A 396 15.39 13.59 8.84
N THR A 397 14.55 13.52 7.81
CA THR A 397 14.02 14.72 7.14
C THR A 397 12.55 14.97 7.43
N MET A 398 12.14 16.24 7.39
CA MET A 398 10.73 16.64 7.49
C MET A 398 9.82 15.89 6.51
N THR A 399 10.34 15.46 5.36
CA THR A 399 9.62 14.70 4.34
C THR A 399 9.39 13.24 4.74
N THR A 400 10.44 12.57 5.23
CA THR A 400 10.48 11.12 5.48
C THR A 400 9.86 10.74 6.82
N LEU A 401 9.96 11.62 7.83
CA LEU A 401 9.41 11.39 9.17
C LEU A 401 7.90 11.62 9.30
N ARG A 402 7.22 12.01 8.22
CA ARG A 402 5.76 12.15 8.24
C ARG A 402 5.12 10.78 8.18
N LEU A 403 4.07 10.57 8.97
CA LEU A 403 3.24 9.37 8.90
C LEU A 403 2.46 9.24 7.59
N SER A 404 2.43 10.28 6.74
CA SER A 404 1.93 10.23 5.36
C SER A 404 2.97 9.76 4.35
N TYR A 405 4.27 9.79 4.69
CA TYR A 405 5.37 9.41 3.80
C TYR A 405 5.19 8.00 3.25
N ARG A 406 5.27 7.87 1.92
CA ARG A 406 4.98 6.63 1.20
C ARG A 406 6.19 6.20 0.39
N GLY A 407 6.85 5.15 0.86
CA GLY A 407 7.94 4.48 0.17
C GLY A 407 7.47 3.27 -0.64
N TYR A 408 8.43 2.63 -1.30
CA TYR A 408 8.26 1.36 -1.99
C TYR A 408 9.60 0.66 -2.13
N SER A 409 9.56 -0.66 -2.23
CA SER A 409 10.76 -1.46 -2.53
C SER A 409 10.36 -2.75 -3.23
N ARG A 410 11.31 -3.35 -3.95
CA ARG A 410 11.23 -4.69 -4.53
C ARG A 410 12.20 -5.66 -3.85
N VAL A 411 13.14 -5.12 -3.08
CA VAL A 411 14.25 -5.86 -2.46
C VAL A 411 14.25 -5.65 -0.95
N ALA A 412 14.83 -6.61 -0.24
CA ALA A 412 15.13 -6.49 1.18
C ALA A 412 16.12 -5.33 1.43
N LYS A 413 16.02 -4.69 2.60
CA LYS A 413 16.94 -3.65 3.06
C LYS A 413 17.13 -3.76 4.57
N ASP A 414 18.22 -3.16 5.05
CA ASP A 414 18.64 -3.15 6.45
C ASP A 414 17.82 -2.19 7.33
N ASP A 415 16.87 -1.48 6.73
CA ASP A 415 15.97 -0.53 7.38
C ASP A 415 14.49 -0.81 7.08
N ILE A 416 14.20 -1.94 6.43
CA ILE A 416 12.84 -2.40 6.14
C ILE A 416 12.57 -3.73 6.86
N GLY A 417 11.62 -3.69 7.80
CA GLY A 417 11.03 -4.86 8.45
C GLY A 417 9.55 -4.99 8.09
N PHE A 418 8.77 -5.59 9.00
CA PHE A 418 7.33 -5.70 8.83
C PHE A 418 6.61 -5.98 10.14
N ARG A 419 5.29 -5.80 10.11
CA ARG A 419 4.36 -6.19 11.17
C ARG A 419 3.21 -6.99 10.58
N VAL A 420 2.47 -7.73 11.41
CA VAL A 420 1.44 -8.65 10.95
C VAL A 420 0.03 -8.13 11.23
N ALA A 421 -0.90 -8.48 10.37
CA ALA A 421 -2.32 -8.22 10.50
C ALA A 421 -3.12 -9.48 10.20
N ARG A 422 -4.39 -9.51 10.60
CA ARG A 422 -5.36 -10.53 10.16
C ARG A 422 -6.77 -10.01 10.31
N TYR A 423 -7.71 -10.49 9.49
CA TYR A 423 -9.11 -10.14 9.70
C TYR A 423 -9.67 -10.83 10.95
N GLN A 424 -10.61 -10.17 11.63
CA GLN A 424 -11.44 -10.83 12.63
C GLN A 424 -12.29 -11.91 11.95
N GLN A 425 -12.47 -13.04 12.63
CA GLN A 425 -13.36 -14.11 12.17
C GLN A 425 -14.81 -13.65 12.14
#